data_AF-H4F3J5-F1
#
_entry.id   AF-H4F3J5-F1
#
_cell.length_a   1.000
_cell.length_b   1.000
_cell.length_c   1.000
_cell.angle_alpha   90.00
_cell.angle_beta   90.00
_cell.angle_gamma   90.00
#
_symmetry.space_group_name_H-M   'P 1'
#
loop_
_entity.id
_entity.type
_entity.pdbx_description
1 polymer ?
#
loop_
_entity_poly.entity_id
_entity_poly.type
_entity_poly.pdbx_seq_one_letter_code
_entity_poly.pdbx_strand_id
1 'polypeptide(L)'
;RAVSEKTGIALGTLNKYVAMTSVPSVANAVKLANVAGVSVEYLATGVKVISPERDGDGWEGVEDRMSLEIREVVDPLLFERLFIAVEKAHKDAGTPAPSHRIALATGEVLNALRQRVVSLRDKPIVEAVIPVVLEDLRQGLEEAKRLPGSGKLTAS
;
A
#
# COMPACT_ATOMS: atom_id res chain seq x y z
N ARG A 1 -3.39 -35.17 18.69
CA ARG A 1 -2.14 -35.81 19.17
C ARG A 1 -0.93 -35.30 18.40
N ALA A 2 -0.93 -35.35 17.06
CA ALA A 2 0.16 -34.84 16.21
C ALA A 2 0.68 -33.43 16.58
N VAL A 3 -0.19 -32.46 16.91
CA VAL A 3 0.25 -31.11 17.32
C VAL A 3 0.96 -31.09 18.67
N SER A 4 0.54 -31.93 19.62
CA SER A 4 1.16 -32.06 20.94
C SER A 4 2.58 -32.60 20.83
N GLU A 5 2.79 -33.61 20.00
CA GLU A 5 4.09 -34.21 19.71
C GLU A 5 5.02 -33.22 19.01
N LYS A 6 4.52 -32.49 18.00
CA LYS A 6 5.31 -31.52 17.23
C LYS A 6 5.70 -30.27 18.03
N THR A 7 4.86 -29.83 18.97
CA THR A 7 5.10 -28.61 19.77
C THR A 7 5.75 -28.90 21.12
N GLY A 8 5.69 -30.16 21.60
CA GLY A 8 6.03 -30.51 22.98
C GLY A 8 5.06 -29.95 24.03
N ILE A 9 3.91 -29.42 23.61
CA ILE A 9 2.88 -28.90 24.53
C ILE A 9 1.90 -30.03 24.85
N ALA A 10 1.67 -30.28 26.14
CA ALA A 10 0.74 -31.33 26.58
C ALA A 10 -0.67 -31.12 26.00
N LEU A 11 -1.33 -32.22 25.60
CA LEU A 11 -2.66 -32.18 24.98
C LEU A 11 -3.70 -31.46 25.87
N GLY A 12 -3.64 -31.65 27.19
CA GLY A 12 -4.53 -30.95 28.11
C GLY A 12 -4.36 -29.43 28.08
N THR A 13 -3.13 -28.94 27.89
CA THR A 13 -2.83 -27.51 27.75
C THR A 13 -3.33 -26.97 26.41
N LEU A 14 -3.12 -27.71 25.32
CA LEU A 14 -3.66 -27.35 24.00
C LEU A 14 -5.19 -27.26 24.02
N ASN A 15 -5.87 -28.20 24.69
CA ASN A 15 -7.32 -28.17 24.84
C ASN A 15 -7.79 -26.92 25.59
N LYS A 16 -7.06 -26.47 26.60
CA LYS A 16 -7.38 -25.22 27.31
C LYS A 16 -7.22 -23.99 26.41
N TYR A 17 -6.21 -23.97 25.53
CA TYR A 17 -6.02 -22.89 24.55
C TYR A 17 -7.17 -22.86 23.53
N VAL A 18 -7.55 -24.01 22.98
CA VAL A 18 -8.66 -24.11 22.02
C VAL A 18 -9.99 -23.71 22.66
N ALA A 19 -10.22 -24.12 23.91
CA ALA A 19 -11.40 -23.71 24.69
C ALA A 19 -11.34 -22.25 25.19
N MET A 20 -10.27 -21.50 24.87
CA MET A 20 -10.04 -20.12 25.31
C MET A 20 -10.07 -19.92 26.83
N THR A 21 -9.85 -20.98 27.60
CA THR A 21 -9.81 -20.94 29.08
C THR A 21 -8.43 -20.56 29.62
N SER A 22 -7.43 -20.49 28.74
CA SER A 22 -6.09 -20.01 29.06
C SER A 22 -5.42 -19.43 27.82
N VAL A 23 -4.53 -18.46 28.03
CA VAL A 23 -3.76 -17.81 26.96
C VAL A 23 -2.37 -18.45 26.89
N PRO A 24 -1.86 -18.80 25.69
CA PRO A 24 -0.51 -19.31 25.55
C PRO A 24 0.51 -18.24 25.93
N SER A 25 1.61 -18.65 26.58
CA SER A 25 2.78 -17.79 26.70
C SER A 25 3.39 -17.52 25.32
N VAL A 26 4.16 -16.44 25.19
CA VAL A 26 4.86 -16.10 23.94
C VAL A 26 5.69 -17.29 23.43
N ALA A 27 6.41 -17.97 24.32
CA ALA A 27 7.20 -19.16 23.96
C ALA A 27 6.35 -20.31 23.40
N ASN A 28 5.15 -20.54 23.95
CA ASN A 28 4.24 -21.56 23.43
C ASN A 28 3.54 -21.11 22.14
N ALA A 29 3.23 -19.82 22.00
CA ALA A 29 2.69 -19.25 20.78
C ALA A 29 3.67 -19.39 19.60
N VAL A 30 4.97 -19.13 19.81
CA VAL A 30 6.02 -19.37 18.80
C VAL A 30 6.07 -20.84 18.36
N LYS A 31 6.00 -21.78 19.30
CA LYS A 31 5.99 -23.22 18.97
C LYS A 31 4.77 -23.60 18.13
N LEU A 32 3.60 -23.07 18.47
CA LEU A 32 2.37 -23.27 17.70
C LEU A 32 2.49 -22.67 16.30
N ALA A 33 3.05 -21.47 16.19
CA ALA A 33 3.23 -20.74 14.93
C ALA A 33 4.14 -21.52 13.97
N ASN A 34 5.27 -22.01 14.48
CA ASN A 34 6.25 -22.80 13.72
C ASN A 34 5.67 -24.12 13.20
N VAL A 35 4.81 -24.79 13.98
CA VAL A 35 4.16 -26.04 13.56
C VAL A 35 3.03 -25.79 12.56
N ALA A 36 2.35 -24.66 12.68
CA ALA A 36 1.28 -24.24 11.77
C ALA A 36 1.81 -23.57 10.48
N GLY A 37 3.11 -23.23 10.41
CA GLY A 37 3.69 -22.56 9.25
C GLY A 37 3.23 -21.11 9.11
N VAL A 38 2.99 -20.43 10.23
CA VAL A 38 2.49 -19.04 10.29
C VAL A 38 3.32 -18.21 11.26
N SER A 39 3.13 -16.89 11.24
CA SER A 39 3.70 -15.96 12.21
C SER A 39 2.93 -15.96 13.54
N VAL A 40 3.58 -15.47 14.61
CA VAL A 40 2.93 -15.33 15.92
C VAL A 40 1.85 -14.25 15.87
N GLU A 41 2.10 -13.19 15.10
CA GLU A 41 1.18 -12.11 14.82
C GLU A 41 -0.09 -12.62 14.13
N TYR A 42 0.04 -13.55 13.16
CA TYR A 42 -1.12 -14.20 12.55
C TYR A 42 -1.91 -15.02 13.57
N LEU A 43 -1.25 -15.76 14.46
CA LEU A 43 -1.97 -16.50 15.51
C LEU A 43 -2.75 -15.58 16.46
N ALA A 44 -2.22 -14.38 16.74
CA ALA A 44 -2.86 -13.44 17.67
C ALA A 44 -3.98 -12.62 17.03
N THR A 45 -3.85 -12.28 15.74
CA THR A 45 -4.71 -11.29 15.07
C THR A 45 -5.58 -11.87 13.95
N GLY A 46 -5.24 -13.05 13.43
CA GLY A 46 -5.82 -13.60 12.20
C GLY A 46 -5.40 -12.85 10.92
N VAL A 47 -4.50 -11.86 11.02
CA VAL A 47 -4.00 -11.08 9.89
C VAL A 47 -2.73 -11.72 9.37
N LYS A 48 -2.76 -12.21 8.12
CA LYS A 48 -1.69 -13.03 7.52
C LYS A 48 -0.41 -12.23 7.38
N VAL A 49 0.46 -12.30 8.39
CA VAL A 49 1.86 -11.89 8.24
C VAL A 49 2.59 -13.11 7.69
N ILE A 50 2.93 -13.06 6.40
CA ILE A 50 3.63 -14.12 5.68
C ILE A 50 5.03 -14.26 6.30
N SER A 51 5.27 -15.34 7.05
CA SER A 51 6.63 -15.74 7.44
C SER A 51 7.36 -16.26 6.20
N PRO A 52 8.67 -15.96 6.03
CA PRO A 52 9.44 -16.43 4.89
C PRO A 52 9.49 -17.97 4.90
N GLU A 53 9.35 -18.56 3.72
CA GLU A 53 9.37 -20.00 3.52
C GLU A 53 10.68 -20.62 3.99
N ARG A 54 10.59 -21.88 4.42
CA ARG A 54 11.60 -22.55 5.25
C ARG A 54 12.77 -23.13 4.45
N ASP A 55 12.72 -23.12 3.11
CA ASP A 55 13.72 -23.78 2.27
C ASP A 55 14.09 -22.92 1.05
N GLY A 56 15.29 -22.31 1.08
CA GLY A 56 15.97 -21.80 -0.11
C GLY A 56 16.12 -20.28 -0.21
N ASP A 57 17.34 -19.83 0.07
CA ASP A 57 18.03 -18.70 -0.54
C ASP A 57 17.38 -17.30 -0.47
N GLY A 58 17.75 -16.57 0.58
CA GLY A 58 17.84 -15.12 0.55
C GLY A 58 16.62 -14.37 1.10
N TRP A 59 16.90 -13.28 1.82
CA TRP A 59 15.95 -12.22 2.13
C TRP A 59 15.57 -11.39 0.87
N GLU A 60 15.61 -11.99 -0.31
CA GLU A 60 15.37 -11.33 -1.58
C GLU A 60 13.88 -11.47 -1.92
N GLY A 61 13.13 -10.36 -1.77
CA GLY A 61 11.71 -10.30 -2.15
C GLY A 61 10.71 -10.18 -0.98
N VAL A 62 11.16 -10.20 0.27
CA VAL A 62 10.28 -9.90 1.43
C VAL A 62 9.91 -8.41 1.46
N GLU A 63 10.85 -7.53 1.08
CA GLU A 63 10.61 -6.09 0.93
C GLU A 63 9.59 -5.80 -0.19
N ASP A 64 9.67 -6.53 -1.30
CA ASP A 64 8.80 -6.35 -2.46
C ASP A 64 7.37 -6.85 -2.20
N ARG A 65 7.19 -7.88 -1.36
CA ARG A 65 5.85 -8.42 -1.02
C ARG A 65 5.19 -7.71 0.17
N MET A 66 5.95 -7.18 1.13
CA MET A 66 5.41 -6.24 2.12
C MET A 66 4.88 -4.97 1.46
N SER A 67 5.46 -4.57 0.34
CA SER A 67 5.00 -3.44 -0.48
C SER A 67 3.70 -3.74 -1.25
N LEU A 68 3.29 -5.01 -1.40
CA LEU A 68 2.13 -5.41 -2.19
C LEU A 68 0.81 -5.52 -1.40
N GLU A 69 0.84 -5.64 -0.07
CA GLU A 69 -0.38 -5.88 0.74
C GLU A 69 -0.83 -4.71 1.63
N ILE A 70 -0.14 -3.57 1.61
CA ILE A 70 -0.78 -2.26 1.84
C ILE A 70 -0.98 -1.60 0.48
N ARG A 71 -1.75 -2.24 -0.41
CA ARG A 71 -2.38 -1.47 -1.48
C ARG A 71 -3.36 -0.54 -0.79
N GLU A 72 -2.94 0.71 -0.54
CA GLU A 72 -3.88 1.78 -0.28
C GLU A 72 -4.85 1.80 -1.46
N VAL A 73 -6.02 1.21 -1.24
CA VAL A 73 -7.15 1.27 -2.15
C VAL A 73 -7.41 2.75 -2.33
N VAL A 74 -7.12 3.24 -3.53
CA VAL A 74 -7.37 4.63 -3.89
C VAL A 74 -8.86 4.85 -3.74
N ASP A 75 -9.24 5.75 -2.84
CA ASP A 75 -10.64 6.15 -2.68
C ASP A 75 -11.14 6.70 -4.02
N PRO A 76 -12.17 6.08 -4.65
CA PRO A 76 -12.72 6.56 -5.92
C PRO A 76 -13.10 8.05 -5.87
N LEU A 77 -13.57 8.54 -4.72
CA LEU A 77 -13.94 9.94 -4.52
C LEU A 77 -12.72 10.86 -4.53
N LEU A 78 -11.58 10.42 -3.99
CA LEU A 78 -10.33 11.16 -4.08
C LEU A 78 -9.87 11.24 -5.53
N PHE A 79 -9.92 10.13 -6.26
CA PHE A 79 -9.51 10.09 -7.66
C PHE A 79 -10.37 11.02 -8.54
N GLU A 80 -11.69 10.98 -8.36
CA GLU A 80 -12.61 11.88 -9.06
C GLU A 80 -12.33 13.36 -8.75
N ARG A 81 -12.10 13.70 -7.48
CA ARG A 81 -11.73 15.07 -7.09
C ARG A 81 -10.43 15.54 -7.75
N LEU A 82 -9.41 14.68 -7.78
CA LEU A 82 -8.15 14.98 -8.44
C LEU A 82 -8.35 15.15 -9.95
N PHE A 83 -9.17 14.31 -10.58
CA PHE A 83 -9.50 14.42 -12.00
C PHE A 83 -10.11 15.78 -12.35
N ILE A 84 -11.12 16.21 -11.58
CA ILE A 84 -11.77 17.52 -11.76
C ILE A 84 -10.75 18.65 -11.56
N ALA A 85 -9.88 18.55 -10.56
CA ALA A 85 -8.89 19.56 -10.26
C ALA A 85 -7.81 19.67 -11.35
N VAL A 86 -7.35 18.54 -11.89
CA VAL A 86 -6.40 18.47 -13.02
C VAL A 86 -7.02 19.03 -14.29
N GLU A 87 -8.27 18.67 -14.59
CA GLU A 87 -9.00 19.22 -15.74
C GLU A 87 -9.11 20.75 -15.63
N LYS A 88 -9.43 21.26 -14.44
CA LYS A 88 -9.46 22.70 -14.17
C LYS A 88 -8.08 23.33 -14.33
N ALA A 89 -7.02 22.73 -13.80
CA ALA A 89 -5.66 23.25 -13.94
C ALA A 89 -5.23 23.36 -15.41
N HIS A 90 -5.57 22.38 -16.25
CA HIS A 90 -5.34 22.45 -17.70
C HIS A 90 -6.13 23.58 -18.39
N LYS A 91 -7.39 23.79 -18.00
CA LYS A 91 -8.23 24.88 -18.51
C LYS A 91 -7.72 26.26 -18.08
N ASP A 92 -7.34 26.41 -16.81
CA ASP A 92 -6.81 27.65 -16.24
C ASP A 92 -5.44 27.98 -16.84
N ALA A 93 -4.64 26.96 -17.16
CA ALA A 93 -3.42 27.08 -17.94
C ALA A 93 -3.69 27.28 -19.45
N GLY A 94 -4.94 27.37 -19.94
CA GLY A 94 -5.19 27.57 -21.38
C GLY A 94 -4.65 26.45 -22.29
N THR A 95 -4.36 25.28 -21.74
CA THR A 95 -3.90 24.07 -22.44
C THR A 95 -4.90 22.95 -22.20
N PRO A 96 -6.12 23.06 -22.74
CA PRO A 96 -7.13 22.02 -22.59
C PRO A 96 -6.60 20.71 -23.18
N ALA A 97 -6.68 19.64 -22.40
CA ALA A 97 -6.19 18.32 -22.80
C ALA A 97 -7.36 17.33 -22.95
N PRO A 98 -7.24 16.33 -23.84
CA PRO A 98 -8.26 15.30 -23.99
C PRO A 98 -8.36 14.42 -22.74
N SER A 99 -9.51 13.80 -22.50
CA SER A 99 -9.82 13.09 -21.23
C SER A 99 -8.80 12.01 -20.85
N HIS A 100 -8.21 11.30 -21.81
CA HIS A 100 -7.16 10.30 -21.53
C HIS A 100 -5.86 10.94 -21.00
N ARG A 101 -5.51 12.15 -21.46
CA ARG A 101 -4.36 12.91 -20.93
C ARG A 101 -4.65 13.45 -19.53
N ILE A 102 -5.88 13.90 -19.27
CA ILE A 102 -6.31 14.28 -17.93
C ILE A 102 -6.23 13.08 -16.97
N ALA A 103 -6.67 11.89 -17.40
CA ALA A 103 -6.57 10.68 -16.58
C ALA A 103 -5.11 10.31 -16.25
N LEU A 104 -4.20 10.43 -17.22
CA LEU A 104 -2.76 10.22 -16.99
C LEU A 104 -2.20 11.23 -15.98
N ALA A 105 -2.45 12.52 -16.18
CA ALA A 105 -2.02 13.59 -15.27
C ALA A 105 -2.63 13.43 -13.86
N THR A 106 -3.87 12.92 -13.76
CA THR A 106 -4.50 12.58 -12.48
C THR A 106 -3.73 11.48 -11.75
N GLY A 107 -3.27 10.46 -12.47
CA GLY A 107 -2.41 9.41 -11.93
C GLY A 107 -1.06 9.94 -11.46
N GLU A 108 -0.46 10.87 -12.20
CA GLU A 108 0.79 11.54 -11.82
C GLU A 108 0.61 12.38 -10.54
N VAL A 109 -0.46 13.17 -10.45
CA VAL A 109 -0.79 13.95 -9.25
C VAL A 109 -1.06 13.05 -8.05
N LEU A 110 -1.76 11.93 -8.23
CA LEU A 110 -1.97 10.95 -7.16
C LEU A 110 -0.65 10.33 -6.67
N ASN A 111 0.27 10.02 -7.59
CA ASN A 111 1.60 9.51 -7.22
C ASN A 111 2.41 10.57 -6.47
N ALA A 112 2.37 11.83 -6.92
CA ALA A 112 3.02 12.94 -6.22
C ALA A 112 2.44 13.15 -4.81
N LEU A 113 1.12 13.01 -4.66
CA LEU A 113 0.44 13.08 -3.37
C LEU A 113 0.94 11.97 -2.43
N ARG A 114 1.01 10.72 -2.92
CA ARG A 114 1.54 9.57 -2.16
C ARG A 114 2.97 9.73 -1.69
N GLN A 115 3.80 10.46 -2.43
CA GLN A 115 5.18 10.74 -2.02
C GLN A 115 5.28 11.79 -0.88
N ARG A 116 4.23 12.59 -0.67
CA ARG A 116 4.21 13.71 0.28
C ARG A 116 3.40 13.44 1.53
N VAL A 117 2.46 12.50 1.46
CA VAL A 117 1.62 12.12 2.60
C VAL A 117 2.00 10.73 3.08
N VAL A 118 2.04 10.55 4.40
CA VAL A 118 2.29 9.23 5.02
C VAL A 118 1.11 8.27 4.78
N SER A 119 -0.10 8.82 4.64
CA SER A 119 -1.34 8.06 4.46
C SER A 119 -2.36 8.88 3.68
N LEU A 120 -2.97 8.30 2.65
CA LEU A 120 -4.07 8.89 1.88
C LEU A 120 -5.40 8.86 2.66
N ARG A 121 -5.46 8.16 3.79
CA ARG A 121 -6.65 8.14 4.66
C ARG A 121 -6.75 9.36 5.57
N ASP A 122 -5.64 10.07 5.77
CA ASP A 122 -5.62 11.31 6.53
C ASP A 122 -6.18 12.46 5.69
N LYS A 123 -7.52 12.57 5.68
CA LYS A 123 -8.23 13.55 4.85
C LYS A 123 -7.75 14.99 5.10
N PRO A 124 -7.58 15.47 6.34
CA PRO A 124 -7.05 16.81 6.59
C PRO A 124 -5.68 17.05 5.95
N ILE A 125 -4.73 16.11 6.08
CA ILE A 125 -3.40 16.26 5.50
C ILE A 125 -3.48 16.21 3.96
N VAL A 126 -4.24 15.27 3.40
CA VAL A 126 -4.45 15.16 1.96
C VAL A 126 -5.02 16.46 1.40
N GLU A 127 -6.05 17.02 2.03
CA GLU A 127 -6.69 18.26 1.60
C GLU A 127 -5.75 19.47 1.66
N ALA A 128 -4.84 19.52 2.64
CA ALA A 128 -3.83 20.56 2.72
C ALA A 128 -2.74 20.42 1.64
N VAL A 129 -2.43 19.20 1.19
CA VAL A 129 -1.34 18.93 0.23
C VAL A 129 -1.80 18.99 -1.22
N ILE A 130 -3.08 18.72 -1.52
CA ILE A 130 -3.64 18.78 -2.88
C ILE A 130 -3.28 20.08 -3.64
N PRO A 131 -3.45 21.29 -3.06
CA PRO A 131 -3.09 22.53 -3.75
C PRO A 131 -1.61 22.61 -4.13
N VAL A 132 -0.73 22.03 -3.31
CA VAL A 132 0.73 22.04 -3.56
C VAL A 132 1.09 21.18 -4.76
N VAL A 133 0.58 19.93 -4.81
CA VAL A 133 0.84 19.03 -5.95
C VAL A 133 0.21 19.54 -7.26
N LEU A 134 -0.92 20.25 -7.17
CA LEU A 134 -1.55 20.87 -8.35
C LEU A 134 -0.75 22.08 -8.86
N GLU A 135 -0.11 22.85 -7.98
CA GLU A 135 0.74 23.96 -8.43
C GLU A 135 1.98 23.44 -9.17
N ASP A 136 2.56 22.31 -8.77
CA ASP A 136 3.67 21.69 -9.51
C ASP A 136 3.25 21.27 -10.92
N LEU A 137 2.05 20.67 -11.06
CA LEU A 137 1.48 20.36 -12.36
C LEU A 137 1.33 21.64 -13.19
N ARG A 138 0.79 22.72 -12.60
CA ARG A 138 0.59 24.00 -13.29
C ARG A 138 1.92 24.59 -13.76
N GLN A 139 2.97 24.54 -12.94
CA GLN A 139 4.31 24.97 -13.31
C GLN A 139 4.87 24.15 -14.47
N GLY A 140 4.71 22.82 -14.44
CA GLY A 140 5.12 21.95 -15.54
C GLY A 140 4.37 22.25 -16.85
N LEU A 141 3.08 22.57 -16.79
CA LEU A 141 2.30 22.98 -17.97
C LEU A 141 2.79 24.32 -18.54
N GLU A 142 3.11 25.29 -17.69
CA GLU A 142 3.67 26.58 -18.12
C GLU A 142 5.07 26.42 -18.72
N GLU A 143 5.90 25.53 -18.17
CA GLU A 143 7.22 25.22 -18.74
C GLU A 143 7.09 24.51 -20.10
N ALA A 144 6.18 23.55 -20.22
CA ALA A 144 5.92 22.85 -21.48
C ALA A 144 5.46 23.80 -22.59
N LYS A 145 4.67 24.84 -22.27
CA LYS A 145 4.34 25.90 -23.25
C LYS A 145 5.55 26.68 -23.73
N ARG A 146 6.53 26.92 -22.85
CA ARG A 146 7.76 27.65 -23.19
C ARG A 146 8.70 26.82 -24.08
N LEU A 147 8.55 25.49 -24.10
CA LEU A 147 9.34 24.56 -24.91
C LEU A 147 8.47 23.77 -25.90
N PRO A 148 7.92 24.41 -26.95
CA PRO A 148 7.08 23.73 -27.94
C PRO A 148 7.93 22.80 -28.83
N GLY A 149 8.15 21.54 -28.42
CA GLY A 149 8.89 20.57 -29.25
C GLY A 149 9.17 19.16 -28.70
N SER A 150 8.99 18.89 -27.40
CA SER A 150 9.44 17.61 -26.80
C SER A 150 8.51 16.40 -27.01
N GLY A 151 7.37 16.55 -27.69
CA GLY A 151 6.33 15.50 -27.82
C GLY A 151 6.66 14.32 -28.77
N LYS A 152 7.90 14.18 -29.26
CA LYS A 152 8.30 13.15 -30.24
C LYS A 152 9.35 12.16 -29.71
N LEU A 153 9.33 11.73 -28.44
CA LEU A 153 10.22 10.66 -27.99
C LEU A 153 9.57 9.80 -26.90
N THR A 154 8.67 8.89 -27.28
CA THR A 154 8.46 7.59 -26.61
C THR A 154 7.58 6.70 -27.51
N ALA A 155 8.16 6.26 -28.63
CA ALA A 155 7.71 5.05 -29.33
C ALA A 155 8.97 4.21 -29.57
N SER A 156 9.23 3.28 -28.66
CA SER A 156 10.15 2.16 -28.82
C SER A 156 9.63 1.01 -27.98
#